data_AF-A0AAN9B6X6-F1
#
_entry.id   AF-A0AAN9B6X6-F1
#
_cell.length_a   1.000
_cell.length_b   1.000
_cell.length_c   1.000
_cell.angle_alpha   90.00
_cell.angle_beta   90.00
_cell.angle_gamma   90.00
#
_symmetry.space_group_name_H-M   'P 1'
#
loop_
_entity.id
_entity.type
_entity.pdbx_description
1 polymer ?
#
loop_
_entity_poly.entity_id
_entity_poly.type
_entity_poly.pdbx_seq_one_letter_code
_entity_poly.pdbx_strand_id
1 'polypeptide(L)'
;MSPHLWTVWIVEEVHHLQGLFIDWDVKLRVVKQLEEFTCLMYNYSREKSVDVVRGKLLRKMVGDNEKLTSKCKVDLARMPPCQSALMPHIQRVNHRVALYKRAHEGILERPKPYDQGQGWTKNADGVLEPVWCLKPILPVSLIDLLADGGCEEEDDEEDEEEDEEVDFDAFAESDDEF
;
A
#
# COMPACT_ATOMS: atom_id res chain seq x y z
N MET A 1 -7.42 6.37 3.69
CA MET A 1 -7.64 5.00 4.23
C MET A 1 -6.41 4.54 4.98
N SER A 2 -6.54 4.19 6.26
CA SER A 2 -5.43 3.76 7.12
C SER A 2 -4.81 2.42 6.65
N PRO A 3 -3.48 2.21 6.75
CA PRO A 3 -2.80 0.94 6.41
C PRO A 3 -3.34 -0.28 7.16
N HIS A 4 -3.96 -0.06 8.32
CA HIS A 4 -4.57 -1.13 9.12
C HIS A 4 -5.87 -1.66 8.50
N LEU A 5 -6.63 -0.82 7.80
CA LEU A 5 -7.88 -1.22 7.14
C LEU A 5 -7.64 -2.15 5.95
N TRP A 6 -6.49 -2.03 5.29
CA TRP A 6 -6.07 -2.90 4.19
C TRP A 6 -5.88 -4.35 4.62
N THR A 7 -5.37 -4.55 5.83
CA THR A 7 -5.03 -5.89 6.33
C THR A 7 -6.28 -6.64 6.79
N VAL A 8 -7.31 -5.93 7.25
CA VAL A 8 -8.57 -6.51 7.73
C VAL A 8 -9.48 -6.88 6.55
N TRP A 9 -9.58 -6.01 5.53
CA TRP A 9 -10.43 -6.27 4.35
C TRP A 9 -9.97 -7.44 3.47
N ILE A 10 -8.65 -7.65 3.33
CA ILE A 10 -8.13 -8.83 2.61
C ILE A 10 -8.52 -10.14 3.32
N VAL A 11 -8.82 -10.13 4.62
CA VAL A 11 -9.16 -11.32 5.40
C VAL A 11 -10.67 -11.63 5.36
N GLU A 12 -11.55 -10.62 5.21
CA GLU A 12 -13.00 -10.83 5.17
C GLU A 12 -13.52 -11.27 3.78
N GLU A 13 -12.92 -10.79 2.68
CA GLU A 13 -13.32 -11.17 1.31
C GLU A 13 -12.71 -12.51 0.81
N VAL A 14 -12.21 -13.36 1.73
CA VAL A 14 -11.48 -14.61 1.40
C VAL A 14 -12.41 -15.74 0.94
N HIS A 15 -13.74 -15.60 1.09
CA HIS A 15 -14.69 -16.64 0.68
C HIS A 15 -14.70 -16.91 -0.85
N HIS A 16 -14.32 -15.95 -1.69
CA HIS A 16 -14.14 -16.15 -3.15
C HIS A 16 -12.72 -16.60 -3.54
N LEU A 17 -11.78 -16.64 -2.58
CA LEU A 17 -10.36 -16.89 -2.78
C LEU A 17 -9.90 -18.19 -2.09
N GLN A 18 -10.75 -19.23 -2.13
CA GLN A 18 -10.59 -20.49 -1.39
C GLN A 18 -9.27 -21.25 -1.63
N GLY A 19 -8.56 -20.97 -2.73
CA GLY A 19 -7.25 -21.55 -3.05
C GLY A 19 -6.03 -20.68 -2.74
N LEU A 20 -6.22 -19.45 -2.26
CA LEU A 20 -5.13 -18.53 -1.97
C LEU A 20 -4.48 -18.83 -0.61
N PHE A 21 -3.16 -18.65 -0.56
CA PHE A 21 -2.37 -18.72 0.67
C PHE A 21 -2.37 -20.09 1.38
N ILE A 22 -2.49 -21.17 0.60
CA ILE A 22 -2.29 -22.54 1.10
C ILE A 22 -0.79 -22.84 1.23
N ASP A 23 0.03 -22.27 0.36
CA ASP A 23 1.47 -22.52 0.29
C ASP A 23 2.27 -21.39 0.94
N TRP A 24 3.48 -21.69 1.41
CA TRP A 24 4.40 -20.67 1.93
C TRP A 24 4.91 -19.74 0.82
N ASP A 25 4.93 -20.25 -0.42
CA ASP A 25 5.31 -19.49 -1.60
C ASP A 25 4.09 -18.92 -2.35
N VAL A 26 4.13 -17.62 -2.59
CA VAL A 26 3.09 -16.93 -3.34
C VAL A 26 3.29 -17.14 -4.84
N LYS A 27 2.39 -17.92 -5.46
CA LYS A 27 2.43 -18.16 -6.91
C LYS A 27 2.21 -16.86 -7.70
N LEU A 28 2.93 -16.70 -8.80
CA LEU A 28 2.83 -15.52 -9.68
C LEU A 28 1.39 -15.22 -10.14
N ARG A 29 0.57 -16.24 -10.36
CA ARG A 29 -0.86 -16.07 -10.69
C ARG A 29 -1.60 -15.29 -9.62
N VAL A 30 -1.35 -15.60 -8.35
CA VAL A 30 -1.98 -14.95 -7.19
C VAL A 30 -1.55 -13.50 -7.10
N VAL A 31 -0.25 -13.24 -7.28
CA VAL A 31 0.28 -11.87 -7.32
C VAL A 31 -0.43 -11.04 -8.39
N LYS A 32 -0.55 -11.57 -9.60
CA LYS A 32 -1.25 -10.88 -10.70
C LYS A 32 -2.71 -10.60 -10.38
N GLN A 33 -3.42 -11.57 -9.79
CA GLN A 33 -4.81 -11.39 -9.38
C GLN A 33 -4.96 -10.32 -8.31
N LEU A 34 -4.07 -10.28 -7.32
CA LEU A 34 -4.07 -9.27 -6.26
C LEU A 34 -3.68 -7.88 -6.80
N GLU A 35 -2.78 -7.80 -7.78
CA GLU A 35 -2.44 -6.55 -8.47
C GLU A 35 -3.62 -6.03 -9.29
N GLU A 36 -4.27 -6.89 -10.10
CA GLU A 36 -5.50 -6.55 -10.84
C GLU A 36 -6.63 -6.10 -9.90
N PHE A 37 -6.80 -6.81 -8.77
CA PHE A 37 -7.74 -6.42 -7.73
C PHE A 37 -7.40 -5.06 -7.11
N THR A 38 -6.11 -4.79 -6.85
CA THR A 38 -5.67 -3.49 -6.33
C THR A 38 -5.97 -2.38 -7.34
N CYS A 39 -5.76 -2.60 -8.65
CA CYS A 39 -6.17 -1.65 -9.69
C CYS A 39 -7.68 -1.40 -9.67
N LEU A 40 -8.49 -2.46 -9.50
CA LEU A 40 -9.94 -2.36 -9.39
C LEU A 40 -10.38 -1.51 -8.19
N MET A 41 -9.75 -1.70 -7.01
CA MET A 41 -10.04 -0.92 -5.79
C MET A 41 -9.81 0.59 -5.96
N TYR A 42 -8.95 0.97 -6.91
CA TYR A 42 -8.68 2.37 -7.24
C TYR A 42 -9.50 2.89 -8.42
N ASN A 43 -10.53 2.15 -8.85
CA ASN A 43 -11.40 2.44 -10.00
C ASN A 43 -10.70 2.34 -11.38
N TYR A 44 -9.67 1.50 -11.50
CA TYR A 44 -8.99 1.22 -12.77
C TYR A 44 -9.14 -0.25 -13.18
N SER A 45 -10.38 -0.71 -13.39
CA SER A 45 -10.73 -2.10 -13.70
C SER A 45 -10.10 -2.67 -14.98
N ARG A 46 -9.65 -1.82 -15.91
CA ARG A 46 -8.96 -2.22 -17.15
C ARG A 46 -7.46 -2.36 -16.98
N GLU A 47 -6.91 -1.81 -15.91
CA GLU A 47 -5.48 -1.84 -15.64
C GLU A 47 -5.08 -3.10 -14.87
N LYS A 48 -3.90 -3.60 -15.19
CA LYS A 48 -3.35 -4.82 -14.58
C LYS A 48 -2.06 -4.57 -13.82
N SER A 49 -1.60 -3.32 -13.80
CA SER A 49 -0.40 -2.92 -13.10
C SER A 49 -0.65 -1.71 -12.23
N VAL A 50 -0.33 -1.84 -10.94
CA VAL A 50 -0.49 -0.74 -9.98
C VAL A 50 0.44 0.43 -10.31
N ASP A 51 1.61 0.17 -10.89
CA ASP A 51 2.54 1.24 -11.29
C ASP A 51 1.97 2.08 -12.45
N VAL A 52 1.24 1.46 -13.39
CA VAL A 52 0.53 2.19 -14.45
C VAL A 52 -0.59 3.04 -13.86
N VAL A 53 -1.37 2.50 -12.93
CA VAL A 53 -2.42 3.24 -12.22
C VAL A 53 -1.83 4.42 -11.44
N ARG A 54 -0.72 4.23 -10.74
CA ARG A 54 0.03 5.30 -10.07
C ARG A 54 0.42 6.40 -11.06
N GLY A 55 0.98 6.05 -12.22
CA GLY A 55 1.34 7.03 -13.25
C GLY A 55 0.13 7.84 -13.74
N LYS A 56 -1.02 7.19 -13.93
CA LYS A 56 -2.27 7.85 -14.34
C LYS A 56 -2.83 8.78 -13.26
N LEU A 57 -2.84 8.33 -12.00
CA LEU A 57 -3.29 9.13 -10.87
C LEU A 57 -2.39 10.33 -10.64
N LEU A 58 -1.07 10.14 -10.67
CA LEU A 58 -0.10 11.22 -10.54
C LEU A 58 -0.29 12.26 -11.64
N ARG A 59 -0.45 11.84 -12.90
CA ARG A 59 -0.73 12.75 -14.01
C ARG A 59 -2.04 13.50 -13.82
N LYS A 60 -3.08 12.84 -13.30
CA LYS A 60 -4.36 13.49 -13.01
C LYS A 60 -4.26 14.52 -11.88
N MET A 61 -3.40 14.28 -10.88
CA MET A 61 -3.16 15.22 -9.77
C MET A 61 -2.28 16.40 -10.18
N VAL A 62 -1.30 16.17 -11.07
CA VAL A 62 -0.38 17.21 -11.54
C VAL A 62 -0.96 18.00 -12.71
N GLY A 63 -1.79 17.39 -13.56
CA GLY A 63 -2.27 17.98 -14.81
C GLY A 63 -1.46 17.50 -16.03
N ASP A 64 -2.09 17.50 -17.21
CA ASP A 64 -1.56 16.83 -18.41
C ASP A 64 -0.24 17.42 -18.95
N ASN A 65 0.09 18.67 -18.60
CA ASN A 65 1.27 19.39 -19.10
C ASN A 65 2.10 20.06 -18.00
N GLU A 66 1.80 19.81 -16.73
CA GLU A 66 2.56 20.43 -15.64
C GLU A 66 3.76 19.56 -15.26
N LYS A 67 4.89 20.23 -15.03
CA LYS A 67 6.02 19.60 -14.34
C LYS A 67 5.63 19.43 -12.88
N LEU A 68 6.11 18.35 -12.26
CA LEU A 68 5.99 18.21 -10.81
C LEU A 68 6.77 19.38 -10.16
N THR A 69 6.05 20.32 -9.56
CA THR A 69 6.61 21.45 -8.82
C THR A 69 6.21 21.35 -7.36
N SER A 70 6.88 22.10 -6.47
CA SER A 70 6.52 22.19 -5.04
C SER A 70 5.09 22.68 -4.80
N LYS A 71 4.49 23.37 -5.78
CA LYS A 71 3.11 23.88 -5.72
C LYS A 71 2.05 22.82 -6.09
N CYS A 72 2.46 21.69 -6.67
CA CYS A 72 1.53 20.63 -7.01
C CYS A 72 1.00 19.96 -5.75
N LYS A 73 -0.32 20.10 -5.47
CA LYS A 73 -0.99 19.41 -4.36
C LYS A 73 -1.20 17.93 -4.70
N VAL A 74 -0.13 17.14 -4.57
CA VAL A 74 -0.18 15.67 -4.78
C VAL A 74 -0.52 14.99 -3.47
N ASP A 75 -1.76 14.50 -3.37
CA ASP A 75 -2.18 13.67 -2.25
C ASP A 75 -1.71 12.22 -2.45
N LEU A 76 -0.60 11.89 -1.79
CA LEU A 76 -0.02 10.54 -1.81
C LEU A 76 -0.90 9.48 -1.14
N ALA A 77 -1.83 9.85 -0.25
CA ALA A 77 -2.72 8.91 0.41
C ALA A 77 -3.76 8.30 -0.56
N ARG A 78 -3.98 8.95 -1.70
CA ARG A 78 -4.86 8.47 -2.79
C ARG A 78 -4.15 7.60 -3.82
N MET A 79 -2.86 7.35 -3.65
CA MET A 79 -2.06 6.56 -4.57
C MET A 79 -2.06 5.09 -4.15
N PRO A 80 -2.23 4.14 -5.09
CA PRO A 80 -2.06 2.73 -4.79
C PRO A 80 -0.61 2.42 -4.40
N PRO A 81 -0.34 1.34 -3.65
CA PRO A 81 1.03 0.91 -3.41
C PRO A 81 1.75 0.68 -4.76
N CYS A 82 3.04 0.98 -4.82
CA CYS A 82 3.86 0.57 -5.97
C CYS A 82 4.05 -0.95 -5.97
N GLN A 83 4.41 -1.51 -7.12
CA GLN A 83 4.65 -2.95 -7.26
C GLN A 83 5.68 -3.46 -6.24
N SER A 84 6.74 -2.67 -5.99
CA SER A 84 7.81 -3.02 -5.06
C SER A 84 7.38 -2.99 -3.58
N ALA A 85 6.28 -2.30 -3.24
CA ALA A 85 5.68 -2.32 -1.91
C ALA A 85 4.54 -3.34 -1.79
N LEU A 86 3.79 -3.57 -2.88
CA LEU A 86 2.70 -4.53 -2.93
C LEU A 86 3.20 -5.97 -2.71
N MET A 87 4.31 -6.35 -3.35
CA MET A 87 4.83 -7.72 -3.25
C MET A 87 5.17 -8.14 -1.81
N PRO A 88 5.98 -7.39 -1.03
CA PRO A 88 6.22 -7.72 0.38
C PRO A 88 4.95 -7.75 1.23
N HIS A 89 3.97 -6.90 0.93
CA HIS A 89 2.69 -6.91 1.64
C HIS A 89 1.94 -8.24 1.42
N ILE A 90 1.84 -8.69 0.16
CA ILE A 90 1.24 -9.98 -0.19
C ILE A 90 1.96 -11.13 0.54
N GLN A 91 3.29 -11.10 0.57
CA GLN A 91 4.10 -12.11 1.25
C GLN A 91 3.84 -12.17 2.75
N ARG A 92 3.76 -11.02 3.43
CA ARG A 92 3.43 -10.97 4.86
C ARG A 92 2.04 -11.52 5.16
N VAL A 93 1.05 -11.13 4.36
CA VAL A 93 -0.32 -11.62 4.49
C VAL A 93 -0.35 -13.13 4.25
N ASN A 94 0.34 -13.63 3.21
CA ASN A 94 0.46 -15.06 2.95
C ASN A 94 1.02 -15.80 4.15
N HIS A 95 2.15 -15.36 4.70
CA HIS A 95 2.80 -16.00 5.84
C HIS A 95 1.83 -16.12 7.03
N ARG A 96 1.11 -15.04 7.35
CA ARG A 96 0.13 -15.02 8.44
C ARG A 96 -1.04 -15.95 8.17
N VAL A 97 -1.64 -15.88 6.98
CA VAL A 97 -2.80 -16.72 6.62
C VAL A 97 -2.42 -18.19 6.58
N ALA A 98 -1.26 -18.53 6.02
CA ALA A 98 -0.74 -19.89 5.97
C ALA A 98 -0.50 -20.47 7.37
N LEU A 99 -0.08 -19.65 8.34
CA LEU A 99 -0.01 -20.05 9.74
C LEU A 99 -1.39 -20.34 10.33
N TYR A 100 -2.35 -19.44 10.15
CA TYR A 100 -3.70 -19.61 10.72
C TYR A 100 -4.40 -20.84 10.14
N LYS A 101 -4.30 -21.07 8.83
CA LYS A 101 -4.92 -22.24 8.17
C LYS A 101 -4.38 -23.57 8.71
N ARG A 102 -3.13 -23.59 9.17
CA ARG A 102 -2.45 -24.78 9.71
C ARG A 102 -2.38 -24.82 11.24
N ALA A 103 -3.12 -23.95 11.93
CA ALA A 103 -3.13 -23.92 13.40
C ALA A 103 -3.65 -25.22 14.03
N HIS A 104 -4.31 -26.07 13.25
CA HIS A 104 -4.80 -27.38 13.66
C HIS A 104 -3.72 -28.49 13.60
N GLU A 105 -2.59 -28.24 12.94
CA GLU A 105 -1.50 -29.21 12.81
C GLU A 105 -0.64 -29.20 14.08
N GLY A 106 -0.49 -30.35 14.74
CA GLY A 106 0.27 -30.45 16.00
C GLY A 106 1.78 -30.22 15.83
N ILE A 107 2.31 -30.49 14.64
CA ILE A 107 3.70 -30.20 14.26
C ILE A 107 3.64 -29.58 12.86
N LEU A 108 4.06 -28.33 12.76
CA LEU A 108 4.07 -27.57 11.51
C LEU A 108 5.49 -27.24 11.09
N GLU A 109 5.92 -27.79 9.96
CA GLU A 109 7.12 -27.29 9.27
C GLU A 109 6.79 -25.99 8.56
N ARG A 110 7.53 -24.93 8.90
CA ARG A 110 7.32 -23.59 8.36
C ARG A 110 8.63 -22.85 8.13
N PRO A 111 8.70 -21.98 7.10
CA PRO A 111 9.78 -21.03 6.98
C PRO A 111 9.73 -20.05 8.16
N LYS A 112 10.89 -19.47 8.48
CA LYS A 112 10.98 -18.35 9.40
C LYS A 112 10.42 -17.09 8.72
N PRO A 113 9.84 -16.14 9.47
CA PRO A 113 9.30 -14.92 8.89
C PRO A 113 10.32 -14.08 8.10
N TYR A 114 11.61 -14.20 8.46
CA TYR A 114 12.73 -13.51 7.81
C TYR A 114 13.41 -14.34 6.71
N ASP A 115 12.90 -15.53 6.39
CA ASP A 115 13.36 -16.26 5.21
C ASP A 115 12.91 -15.52 3.93
N GLN A 116 13.62 -15.76 2.83
CA GLN A 116 13.35 -15.08 1.56
C GLN A 116 11.88 -15.29 1.13
N GLY A 117 11.23 -14.21 0.72
CA GLY A 117 9.85 -14.26 0.22
C GLY A 117 8.75 -14.31 1.28
N GLN A 118 9.08 -14.14 2.56
CA GLN A 118 8.10 -14.14 3.65
C GLN A 118 7.67 -12.72 4.08
N GLY A 119 8.31 -11.68 3.55
CA GLY A 119 7.90 -10.29 3.68
C GLY A 119 8.33 -9.59 4.98
N TRP A 120 9.14 -10.25 5.82
CA TRP A 120 9.76 -9.67 7.01
C TRP A 120 11.29 -9.71 6.92
N THR A 121 11.93 -8.85 7.69
CA THR A 121 13.38 -8.86 7.94
C THR A 121 13.63 -8.84 9.44
N LYS A 122 14.88 -9.09 9.83
CA LYS A 122 15.34 -9.01 11.21
C LYS A 122 16.30 -7.83 11.32
N ASN A 123 16.01 -6.88 12.21
CA ASN A 123 16.90 -5.75 12.44
C ASN A 123 18.13 -6.15 13.28
N ALA A 124 19.03 -5.21 13.53
CA ALA A 124 20.28 -5.46 14.27
C ALA A 124 20.03 -5.95 15.72
N ASP A 125 18.97 -5.47 16.35
CA ASP A 125 18.55 -5.87 17.71
C ASP A 125 17.83 -7.22 17.74
N GLY A 126 17.62 -7.81 16.57
CA GLY A 126 16.97 -9.09 16.42
C GLY A 126 15.43 -9.03 16.40
N VAL A 127 14.84 -7.84 16.29
CA VAL A 127 13.40 -7.60 16.19
C VAL A 127 12.94 -7.80 14.75
N LEU A 128 11.75 -8.35 14.58
CA LEU A 128 11.12 -8.53 13.27
C LEU A 128 10.51 -7.22 12.77
N GLU A 129 10.84 -6.84 11.54
CA GLU A 129 10.30 -5.66 10.89
C GLU A 129 9.72 -5.99 9.50
N PRO A 130 8.62 -5.34 9.08
CA PRO A 130 8.10 -5.51 7.74
C PRO A 130 9.09 -5.03 6.68
N VAL A 131 9.21 -5.80 5.58
CA VAL A 131 9.85 -5.27 4.36
C VAL A 131 8.86 -4.32 3.69
N TRP A 132 9.07 -3.01 3.79
CA TRP A 132 8.13 -2.02 3.23
C TRP A 132 8.17 -1.92 1.71
N CYS A 133 9.37 -1.96 1.13
CA CYS A 133 9.58 -1.83 -0.30
C CYS A 133 10.85 -2.59 -0.71
N LEU A 134 10.80 -3.26 -1.86
CA LEU A 134 11.96 -3.99 -2.41
C LEU A 134 12.97 -3.10 -3.14
N LYS A 135 12.58 -1.87 -3.47
CA LYS A 135 13.39 -0.89 -4.18
C LYS A 135 13.55 0.36 -3.31
N PRO A 136 14.64 1.13 -3.49
CA PRO A 136 14.78 2.43 -2.86
C PRO A 136 13.53 3.28 -3.09
N ILE A 137 13.02 3.89 -2.01
CA ILE A 137 11.83 4.75 -2.07
C ILE A 137 12.17 6.05 -2.83
N LEU A 138 13.41 6.51 -2.70
CA LEU A 138 13.94 7.66 -3.41
C LEU A 138 15.02 7.20 -4.41
N PRO A 139 14.99 7.67 -5.67
CA PRO A 139 16.10 7.49 -6.61
C PRO A 139 17.42 8.01 -6.02
N VAL A 140 18.51 7.28 -6.24
CA VAL A 140 19.84 7.62 -5.71
C VAL A 140 20.27 9.03 -6.08
N SER A 141 19.99 9.45 -7.32
CA SER A 141 20.29 10.81 -7.79
C SER A 141 19.62 11.93 -6.99
N LEU A 142 18.47 11.65 -6.35
CA LEU A 142 17.80 12.62 -5.46
C LEU A 142 18.37 12.55 -4.04
N ILE A 143 18.84 11.38 -3.60
CA ILE A 143 19.56 11.24 -2.32
C ILE A 143 20.84 12.08 -2.36
N ASP A 144 21.59 12.00 -3.46
CA ASP A 144 22.83 12.75 -3.65
C ASP A 144 22.58 14.27 -3.61
N LEU A 145 21.50 14.74 -4.26
CA LEU A 145 21.11 16.17 -4.25
C LEU A 145 20.70 16.67 -2.85
N LEU A 146 20.00 15.85 -2.06
CA LEU A 146 19.63 16.18 -0.69
C LEU A 146 20.82 16.17 0.28
N ALA A 147 21.84 15.37 -0.02
CA ALA A 147 23.07 15.33 0.77
C ALA A 147 23.98 16.55 0.49
N ASP A 148 23.94 17.07 -0.74
CA ASP A 148 24.73 18.24 -1.17
C ASP A 148 24.03 19.59 -0.90
N GLY A 149 22.70 19.60 -0.80
CA GLY A 149 21.90 20.79 -0.49
C GLY A 149 21.85 21.07 1.01
N GLY A 150 22.86 21.78 1.54
CA GLY A 150 22.76 22.41 2.85
C GLY A 150 21.49 23.27 2.90
N CYS A 151 20.64 23.01 3.89
CA CYS A 151 19.38 23.69 4.12
C CYS A 151 19.64 25.20 4.29
N GLU A 152 19.36 26.01 3.27
CA GLU A 152 19.04 27.41 3.49
C GLU A 152 17.57 27.43 3.93
N GLU A 153 17.37 27.74 5.21
CA GLU A 153 16.06 27.92 5.83
C GLU A 153 15.40 29.15 5.18
N GLU A 154 14.48 28.92 4.24
CA GLU A 154 13.52 29.95 3.83
C GLU A 154 12.37 29.92 4.82
N ASP A 155 12.36 30.90 5.74
CA ASP A 155 11.25 31.24 6.62
C ASP A 155 10.03 31.64 5.77
N ASP A 156 9.09 30.72 5.57
CA ASP A 156 7.78 31.02 5.00
C ASP A 156 6.72 31.05 6.12
N GLU A 157 6.10 32.22 6.25
CA GLU A 157 5.16 32.65 7.29
C GLU A 157 3.93 31.73 7.43
N GLU A 158 3.46 31.56 8.67
CA GLU A 158 2.26 30.80 9.04
C GLU A 158 0.98 31.45 8.49
N ASP A 159 0.33 30.84 7.50
CA ASP A 159 -1.07 31.13 7.15
C ASP A 159 -1.98 30.16 7.92
N GLU A 160 -2.66 30.68 8.96
CA GLU A 160 -3.76 30.00 9.66
C GLU A 160 -5.00 29.94 8.75
N GLU A 161 -5.30 28.80 8.13
CA GLU A 161 -6.63 28.54 7.53
C GLU A 161 -7.51 27.80 8.55
N GLU A 162 -8.64 28.43 8.90
CA GLU A 162 -9.66 27.90 9.82
C GLU A 162 -10.26 26.58 9.31
N ASP A 163 -10.28 25.56 10.17
CA ASP A 163 -10.91 24.27 9.93
C ASP A 163 -12.45 24.42 9.87
N GLU A 164 -13.03 24.39 8.67
CA GLU A 164 -14.48 24.14 8.51
C GLU A 164 -14.79 22.68 8.87
N GLU A 165 -15.39 22.47 10.05
CA GLU A 165 -15.91 21.17 10.47
C GLU A 165 -17.00 20.68 9.49
N VAL A 166 -16.71 19.61 8.77
CA VAL A 166 -17.67 18.94 7.89
C VAL A 166 -18.64 18.12 8.75
N ASP A 167 -19.85 18.64 8.94
CA ASP A 167 -20.95 17.95 9.62
C ASP A 167 -21.39 16.71 8.81
N PHE A 168 -21.04 15.53 9.32
CA PHE A 168 -21.25 14.23 8.68
C PHE A 168 -22.68 13.68 8.89
N ASP A 169 -23.51 14.31 9.74
CA ASP A 169 -24.84 13.78 10.09
C ASP A 169 -25.95 14.12 9.08
N ALA A 170 -25.66 14.92 8.04
CA ALA A 170 -26.67 15.33 7.05
C ALA A 170 -27.05 14.26 6.00
N PHE A 171 -26.44 13.07 6.00
CA PHE A 171 -26.69 12.05 4.97
C PHE A 171 -27.60 10.90 5.41
N ALA A 172 -28.13 10.95 6.63
CA ALA A 172 -28.96 9.88 7.20
C ALA A 172 -30.42 10.30 7.40
N GLU A 173 -31.07 10.90 6.39
CA GLU A 173 -32.54 11.02 6.38
C GLU A 173 -33.07 11.14 4.93
N SER A 174 -33.32 10.00 4.30
CA SER A 174 -34.43 9.88 3.35
C SER A 174 -35.02 8.48 3.49
N ASP A 175 -35.88 8.36 4.50
CA ASP A 175 -36.81 7.26 4.70
C ASP A 175 -37.86 7.20 3.58
N ASP A 176 -38.19 5.96 3.22
CA ASP A 176 -39.42 5.40 2.67
C ASP A 176 -40.65 6.30 2.39
N GLU A 177 -41.16 6.23 1.16
CA GLU A 177 -42.59 6.17 0.72
C GLU A 177 -42.58 6.08 -0.84
N PHE A 178 -43.25 5.18 -1.58
CA PHE A 178 -44.44 4.34 -1.40
C PHE A 178 -44.37 3.16 -2.40
#